data_AF-A0A8S9P9U8-F1
#
_entry.id   AF-A0A8S9P9U8-F1
#
_cell.length_a   1.000
_cell.length_b   1.000
_cell.length_c   1.000
_cell.angle_alpha   90.00
_cell.angle_beta   90.00
_cell.angle_gamma   90.00
#
_symmetry.space_group_name_H-M   'P 1'
#
loop_
_entity.id
_entity.type
_entity.pdbx_description
1 polymer ?
#
loop_
_entity_poly.entity_id
_entity_poly.type
_entity_poly.pdbx_seq_one_letter_code
_entity_poly.pdbx_strand_id
1 'polypeptide(L)'
;MPKIKTNRVKYPEGWELIEPTLRELDAKMRQAEMDEHDGKRKCEALWPIFKLSHQRSRYVYDLYYRRDEISKELYEFCLDQGYADRSLIAKWKKFREGLNYGPSAQWVQRSGHYALNDSRYVISVLLTLMLFSQLLMMGSLESLLSARYLTLYINSVLCEMQSGYERLCCLRCIQPRDHNYGTTCVCRVPKHLREEKVVECVHCGCQGCASGD
;
A
#
# COMPACT_ATOMS: atom_id res chain seq x y z
N MET A 1 8.84 -7.75 14.51
CA MET A 1 10.24 -7.78 14.98
C MET A 1 11.15 -8.23 13.85
N PRO A 2 12.34 -7.62 13.70
CA PRO A 2 13.36 -8.11 12.78
C PRO A 2 13.72 -9.55 13.14
N LYS A 3 14.01 -10.38 12.13
CA LYS A 3 14.44 -11.76 12.37
C LYS A 3 15.75 -11.77 13.16
N ILE A 4 15.89 -12.69 14.12
CA ILE A 4 17.12 -12.86 14.90
C ILE A 4 18.26 -13.13 13.92
N LYS A 5 19.24 -12.23 13.86
CA LYS A 5 20.39 -12.35 12.97
C LYS A 5 21.25 -13.52 13.44
N THR A 6 21.48 -14.47 12.55
CA THR A 6 22.50 -15.51 12.75
C THR A 6 23.83 -15.04 12.16
N ASN A 7 24.95 -15.62 12.60
CA ASN A 7 26.31 -15.26 12.16
C ASN A 7 26.62 -15.51 10.66
N ARG A 8 25.59 -15.78 9.83
CA ARG A 8 25.69 -16.14 8.41
C ARG A 8 25.22 -15.03 7.47
N VAL A 9 24.75 -13.91 8.01
CA VAL A 9 24.16 -12.83 7.20
C VAL A 9 25.26 -11.96 6.62
N LYS A 10 25.37 -11.94 5.29
CA LYS A 10 26.26 -11.03 4.56
C LYS A 10 25.55 -9.68 4.39
N TYR A 11 26.20 -8.61 4.80
CA TYR A 11 25.69 -7.25 4.63
C TYR A 11 26.08 -6.69 3.26
N PRO A 12 25.13 -6.11 2.51
CA PRO A 12 25.42 -5.45 1.25
C PRO A 12 26.02 -4.06 1.46
N GLU A 13 26.57 -3.48 0.39
CA GLU A 13 27.18 -2.14 0.38
C GLU A 13 26.20 -1.05 0.86
N GLY A 14 26.70 -0.08 1.64
CA GLY A 14 25.89 1.02 2.18
C GLY A 14 25.11 0.71 3.46
N TRP A 15 25.21 -0.52 4.02
CA TRP A 15 24.56 -0.89 5.28
C TRP A 15 25.02 -0.02 6.47
N GLU A 16 26.29 0.37 6.52
CA GLU A 16 26.89 1.11 7.63
C GLU A 16 26.21 2.46 7.89
N LEU A 17 25.71 3.13 6.84
CA LEU A 17 25.06 4.44 6.94
C LEU A 17 23.66 4.36 7.54
N ILE A 18 22.92 3.29 7.23
CA ILE A 18 21.53 3.13 7.67
C ILE A 18 21.42 2.41 9.02
N GLU A 19 22.39 1.57 9.34
CA GLU A 19 22.40 0.76 10.54
C GLU A 19 22.16 1.53 11.85
N PRO A 20 22.85 2.64 12.15
CA PRO A 20 22.65 3.35 13.42
C PRO A 20 21.21 3.80 13.59
N THR A 21 20.63 4.40 12.55
CA THR A 21 19.25 4.89 12.57
C THR A 21 18.21 3.76 12.73
N LEU A 22 18.42 2.61 12.07
CA LEU A 22 17.54 1.46 12.20
C LEU A 22 17.63 0.83 13.60
N ARG A 23 18.84 0.75 14.17
CA ARG A 23 19.03 0.26 15.56
C ARG A 23 18.35 1.17 16.57
N GLU A 24 18.41 2.48 16.40
CA GLU A 24 17.72 3.43 17.26
C GLU A 24 16.20 3.25 17.20
N LEU A 25 15.63 3.06 16.01
CA LEU A 25 14.19 2.82 15.84
C LEU A 25 13.76 1.48 16.46
N ASP A 26 14.57 0.44 16.32
CA ASP A 26 14.30 -0.86 16.95
C ASP A 26 14.47 -0.79 18.49
N ALA A 27 15.43 -0.02 19.00
CA ALA A 27 15.57 0.22 20.43
C ALA A 27 14.35 0.95 20.99
N LYS A 28 13.85 1.98 20.29
CA LYS A 28 12.59 2.67 20.63
C LYS A 28 11.38 1.73 20.59
N MET A 29 11.36 0.77 19.65
CA MET A 29 10.29 -0.22 19.57
C MET A 29 10.30 -1.16 20.78
N ARG A 30 11.48 -1.64 21.20
CA ARG A 30 11.62 -2.45 22.43
C ARG A 30 11.23 -1.65 23.67
N GLN A 31 11.61 -0.37 23.75
CA GLN A 31 11.20 0.50 24.85
C GLN A 31 9.67 0.62 24.92
N ALA A 32 9.03 0.89 23.78
CA ALA A 32 7.56 0.99 23.70
C ALA A 32 6.83 -0.32 24.03
N GLU A 33 7.48 -1.47 23.83
CA GLU A 33 6.95 -2.78 24.26
C GLU A 33 7.09 -2.99 25.78
N MET A 34 8.10 -2.40 26.41
CA MET A 34 8.35 -2.50 27.86
C MET A 34 7.60 -1.41 28.66
N ASP A 35 7.19 -0.33 28.01
CA ASP A 35 6.52 0.78 28.67
C ASP A 35 5.23 0.32 29.36
N GLU A 36 5.07 0.76 30.61
CA GLU A 36 3.90 0.45 31.41
C GLU A 36 2.63 1.09 30.80
N HIS A 37 1.54 0.34 30.85
CA HIS A 37 0.26 0.68 30.25
C HIS A 37 -0.76 1.24 31.26
N ASP A 38 -0.34 1.55 32.49
CA ASP A 38 -1.23 2.03 33.55
C ASP A 38 -1.78 3.42 33.23
N GLY A 39 -3.11 3.53 33.24
CA GLY A 39 -3.87 4.75 32.92
C GLY A 39 -4.21 4.95 31.44
N LYS A 40 -3.71 4.11 30.52
CA LYS A 40 -4.03 4.18 29.09
C LYS A 40 -5.13 3.20 28.69
N ARG A 41 -5.90 3.53 27.64
CA ARG A 41 -6.81 2.55 27.02
C ARG A 41 -5.98 1.40 26.44
N LYS A 42 -6.53 0.17 26.45
CA LYS A 42 -5.87 -1.01 25.85
C LYS A 42 -5.40 -0.77 24.40
N CYS A 43 -6.16 0.02 23.65
CA CYS A 43 -5.81 0.38 22.27
C CYS A 43 -4.65 1.37 22.20
N GLU A 44 -4.60 2.35 23.12
CA GLU A 44 -3.58 3.40 23.17
C GLU A 44 -2.19 2.88 23.51
N ALA A 45 -2.11 1.83 24.34
CA ALA A 45 -0.85 1.16 24.64
C ALA A 45 -0.13 0.69 23.37
N LEU A 46 -0.87 0.31 22.32
CA LEU A 46 -0.29 -0.18 21.06
C LEU A 46 0.03 0.93 20.05
N TRP A 47 -0.48 2.15 20.22
CA TRP A 47 -0.30 3.22 19.25
C TRP A 47 1.18 3.60 19.02
N PRO A 48 2.04 3.71 20.05
CA PRO A 48 3.46 3.98 19.86
C PRO A 48 4.14 2.92 18.99
N ILE A 49 3.77 1.64 19.16
CA ILE A 49 4.32 0.52 18.39
C ILE A 49 3.98 0.67 16.90
N PHE A 50 2.72 0.98 16.57
CA PHE A 50 2.32 1.21 15.17
C PHE A 50 3.00 2.44 14.57
N LYS A 51 3.13 3.52 15.34
CA LYS A 51 3.80 4.74 14.91
C LYS A 51 5.28 4.48 14.58
N LEU A 52 5.98 3.74 15.43
CA LEU A 52 7.38 3.35 15.20
C LEU A 52 7.53 2.39 14.02
N SER A 53 6.63 1.42 13.85
CA SER A 53 6.67 0.50 12.69
C SER A 53 6.44 1.23 11.36
N HIS A 54 5.50 2.17 11.36
CA HIS A 54 5.27 3.05 10.22
C HIS A 54 6.49 3.92 9.93
N GLN A 55 7.05 4.58 10.96
CA GLN A 55 8.23 5.43 10.83
C GLN A 55 9.44 4.66 10.29
N ARG A 56 9.69 3.45 10.79
CA ARG A 56 10.76 2.57 10.30
C ARG A 56 10.58 2.18 8.84
N SER A 57 9.37 1.78 8.45
CA SER A 57 9.06 1.46 7.04
C SER A 57 9.16 2.68 6.13
N ARG A 58 8.76 3.87 6.62
CA ARG A 58 8.82 5.11 5.84
C ARG A 58 10.25 5.59 5.64
N TYR A 59 11.11 5.44 6.64
CA TYR A 59 12.53 5.76 6.53
C TYR A 59 13.20 4.98 5.39
N VAL A 60 13.01 3.66 5.36
CA VAL A 60 13.53 2.80 4.27
C VAL A 60 12.92 3.17 2.91
N TYR A 61 11.62 3.49 2.88
CA TYR A 61 10.95 3.93 1.65
C TYR A 61 11.52 5.25 1.11
N ASP A 62 11.77 6.22 1.97
CA ASP A 62 12.24 7.55 1.57
C ASP A 62 13.67 7.53 1.05
N LEU A 63 14.54 6.73 1.66
CA LEU A 63 15.92 6.55 1.23
C LEU A 63 16.02 5.95 -0.18
N TYR A 64 15.15 4.99 -0.50
CA TYR A 64 15.14 4.35 -1.82
C TYR A 64 14.37 5.16 -2.87
N TYR A 65 13.16 5.66 -2.56
CA TYR A 65 12.29 6.28 -3.56
C TYR A 65 12.45 7.79 -3.72
N ARG A 66 12.91 8.51 -2.69
CA ARG A 66 13.09 9.97 -2.74
C ARG A 66 14.55 10.36 -2.89
N ARG A 67 15.45 9.75 -2.13
CA ARG A 67 16.88 10.12 -2.09
C ARG A 67 17.78 9.24 -2.96
N ASP A 68 17.35 8.01 -3.27
CA ASP A 68 18.10 7.00 -4.04
C ASP A 68 19.52 6.73 -3.49
N GLU A 69 19.68 6.83 -2.17
CA GLU A 69 20.97 6.61 -1.47
C GLU A 69 21.29 5.12 -1.27
N ILE A 70 20.33 4.24 -1.56
CA ILE A 70 20.38 2.81 -1.25
C ILE A 70 20.29 1.99 -2.53
N SER A 71 21.21 1.03 -2.68
CA SER A 71 21.15 0.06 -3.77
C SER A 71 19.90 -0.83 -3.65
N LYS A 72 19.41 -1.31 -4.79
CA LYS A 72 18.25 -2.23 -4.83
C LYS A 72 18.47 -3.48 -3.98
N GLU A 73 19.70 -4.00 -3.93
CA GLU A 73 20.07 -5.18 -3.13
C GLU A 73 19.90 -4.92 -1.64
N LEU A 74 20.37 -3.77 -1.16
CA LEU A 74 20.22 -3.37 0.24
C LEU A 74 18.75 -3.12 0.61
N TYR A 75 17.96 -2.55 -0.31
CA TYR A 75 16.52 -2.39 -0.11
C TYR A 75 15.78 -3.73 0.00
N GLU A 76 16.07 -4.68 -0.89
CA GLU A 76 15.48 -6.03 -0.85
C GLU A 76 15.89 -6.79 0.42
N PHE A 77 17.15 -6.66 0.83
CA PHE A 77 17.65 -7.18 2.09
C PHE A 77 16.88 -6.64 3.30
N CYS A 78 16.62 -5.33 3.34
CA CYS A 78 15.84 -4.70 4.42
C CYS A 78 14.42 -5.26 4.52
N LEU A 79 13.77 -5.55 3.39
CA LEU A 79 12.45 -6.16 3.35
C LEU A 79 12.45 -7.61 3.84
N ASP A 80 13.48 -8.38 3.49
CA ASP A 80 13.55 -9.81 3.81
C ASP A 80 13.89 -10.08 5.28
N GLN A 81 14.69 -9.20 5.88
CA GLN A 81 14.98 -9.20 7.33
C GLN A 81 13.82 -8.65 8.18
N GLY A 82 12.84 -7.99 7.55
CA GLY A 82 11.66 -7.44 8.23
C GLY A 82 11.90 -6.09 8.91
N TYR A 83 12.83 -5.28 8.39
CA TYR A 83 12.98 -3.88 8.81
C TYR A 83 11.86 -2.99 8.27
N ALA A 84 11.28 -3.35 7.14
CA ALA A 84 10.15 -2.62 6.55
C ALA A 84 9.05 -3.55 6.04
N ASP A 85 7.81 -3.07 6.09
CA ASP A 85 6.62 -3.86 5.71
C ASP A 85 6.40 -3.82 4.19
N ARG A 86 6.63 -4.96 3.52
CA ARG A 86 6.50 -5.10 2.05
C ARG A 86 5.09 -4.77 1.56
N SER A 87 4.07 -5.21 2.28
CA SER A 87 2.65 -4.98 1.97
C SER A 87 2.23 -3.52 2.17
N LEU A 88 2.74 -2.85 3.20
CA LEU A 88 2.47 -1.44 3.45
C LEU A 88 3.11 -0.57 2.36
N ILE A 89 4.38 -0.83 2.04
CA ILE A 89 5.09 -0.12 0.98
C ILE A 89 4.42 -0.33 -0.39
N ALA A 90 3.92 -1.54 -0.68
CA ALA A 90 3.18 -1.79 -1.92
C ALA A 90 1.94 -0.88 -2.05
N LYS A 91 1.25 -0.59 -0.94
CA LYS A 91 0.11 0.35 -0.95
C LYS A 91 0.54 1.79 -1.21
N TRP A 92 1.71 2.21 -0.72
CA TRP A 92 2.28 3.52 -1.03
C TRP A 92 2.70 3.64 -2.50
N LYS A 93 3.21 2.55 -3.11
CA LYS A 93 3.62 2.53 -4.52
C LYS A 93 2.46 2.64 -5.51
N LYS A 94 1.30 2.07 -5.18
CA LYS A 94 0.11 2.10 -6.07
C LYS A 94 -0.31 3.50 -6.53
N PHE A 95 0.11 4.56 -5.84
CA PHE A 95 -0.10 5.94 -6.27
C PHE A 95 0.83 6.37 -7.43
N ARG A 96 2.08 5.89 -7.47
CA ARG A 96 3.07 6.31 -8.49
C ARG A 96 2.96 5.56 -9.81
N GLU A 97 2.48 4.33 -9.81
CA GLU A 97 2.33 3.52 -11.02
C GLU A 97 1.21 4.01 -11.95
N GLY A 98 0.33 4.90 -11.47
CA GLY A 98 -0.73 5.48 -12.29
C GLY A 98 -0.34 6.71 -13.13
N LEU A 99 0.85 7.28 -12.92
CA LEU A 99 1.35 8.43 -13.70
C LEU A 99 2.49 8.07 -14.65
N ASN A 100 2.98 6.82 -14.61
CA ASN A 100 4.10 6.35 -15.43
C ASN A 100 3.84 4.95 -16.01
N TYR A 101 2.74 4.80 -16.75
CA TYR A 101 2.59 3.69 -17.68
C TYR A 101 2.25 4.19 -19.09
N GLY A 102 3.33 4.40 -19.85
CA GLY A 102 3.42 3.68 -21.12
C GLY A 102 3.69 2.19 -20.83
N PRO A 103 3.27 1.27 -21.69
CA PRO A 103 3.33 -0.17 -21.42
C PRO A 103 4.78 -0.65 -21.38
N SER A 104 5.34 -0.86 -20.19
CA SER A 104 6.62 -1.60 -20.06
C SER A 104 6.33 -3.11 -19.94
N ALA A 105 6.86 -3.86 -20.89
CA ALA A 105 6.60 -5.28 -21.14
C ALA A 105 7.01 -6.26 -20.02
N GLN A 106 7.56 -5.77 -18.90
CA GLN A 106 8.08 -6.62 -17.83
C GLN A 106 7.03 -7.00 -16.76
N TRP A 107 5.84 -6.40 -16.82
CA TRP A 107 4.76 -6.63 -15.86
C TRP A 107 3.92 -7.88 -16.12
N VAL A 108 4.11 -8.54 -17.27
CA VAL A 108 3.39 -9.76 -17.65
C VAL A 108 3.91 -10.99 -16.88
N GLN A 109 5.16 -11.00 -16.40
CA GLN A 109 5.75 -12.21 -15.80
C GLN A 109 5.59 -12.33 -14.28
N ARG A 110 5.47 -11.23 -13.51
CA ARG A 110 5.34 -11.29 -12.03
C ARG A 110 3.91 -11.24 -11.51
N SER A 111 2.94 -10.93 -12.37
CA SER A 111 1.52 -10.77 -12.00
C SER A 111 0.69 -12.05 -12.16
N GLY A 112 1.28 -13.12 -12.72
CA GLY A 112 0.58 -14.35 -13.10
C GLY A 112 0.00 -15.20 -11.95
N HIS A 113 0.30 -14.89 -10.68
CA HIS A 113 -0.15 -15.70 -9.54
C HIS A 113 -1.20 -15.06 -8.62
N TYR A 114 -1.65 -13.83 -8.87
CA TYR A 114 -2.65 -13.16 -8.02
C TYR A 114 -3.91 -12.66 -8.75
N ALA A 115 -4.03 -12.91 -10.05
CA ALA A 115 -5.10 -12.38 -10.90
C ALA A 115 -6.14 -13.44 -11.36
N LEU A 116 -6.23 -14.58 -10.69
CA LEU A 116 -7.15 -15.66 -11.06
C LEU A 116 -8.25 -15.97 -10.01
N ASN A 117 -8.39 -15.15 -8.97
CA ASN A 117 -9.41 -15.36 -7.92
C ASN A 117 -10.40 -14.21 -7.72
N ASP A 118 -10.49 -13.27 -8.68
CA ASP A 118 -11.56 -12.27 -8.67
C ASP A 118 -12.55 -12.56 -9.81
N SER A 119 -13.64 -13.28 -9.48
CA SER A 119 -14.68 -13.69 -10.45
C SER A 119 -15.26 -12.51 -11.23
N ARG A 120 -15.20 -11.30 -10.66
CA ARG A 120 -15.67 -10.07 -11.32
C ARG A 120 -14.82 -9.69 -12.53
N TYR A 121 -13.52 -9.94 -12.49
CA TYR A 121 -12.61 -9.62 -13.59
C TYR A 121 -12.79 -10.59 -14.77
N VAL A 122 -12.95 -11.88 -14.47
CA VAL A 122 -13.19 -12.91 -15.49
C VAL A 122 -14.53 -12.69 -16.18
N ILE A 123 -15.58 -12.37 -15.43
CA ILE A 123 -16.91 -12.04 -15.98
C ILE A 123 -16.85 -10.76 -16.82
N SER A 124 -16.13 -9.73 -16.38
CA SER A 124 -15.95 -8.49 -17.14
C SER A 124 -15.23 -8.74 -18.47
N VAL A 125 -14.13 -9.50 -18.47
CA VAL A 125 -13.37 -9.82 -19.69
C VAL A 125 -14.21 -10.66 -20.65
N LEU A 126 -14.95 -11.65 -20.15
CA LEU A 126 -15.84 -12.49 -20.97
C LEU A 126 -17.00 -11.70 -21.58
N LEU A 127 -17.67 -10.83 -20.81
CA LEU A 127 -18.73 -9.96 -21.32
C LEU A 127 -18.21 -8.99 -22.37
N THR A 128 -17.00 -8.45 -22.18
CA THR A 128 -16.39 -7.54 -23.15
C THR A 128 -16.05 -8.26 -24.45
N LEU A 129 -15.51 -9.48 -24.38
CA LEU A 129 -15.21 -10.31 -25.56
C LEU A 129 -16.49 -10.75 -26.28
N MET A 130 -17.56 -11.08 -25.55
CA MET A 130 -18.87 -11.43 -26.14
C MET A 130 -19.49 -10.22 -26.86
N LEU A 131 -19.48 -9.04 -26.23
CA LEU A 131 -19.98 -7.80 -26.84
C LEU A 131 -19.16 -7.40 -28.06
N PHE A 132 -17.83 -7.55 -28.02
CA PHE A 132 -16.95 -7.27 -29.15
C PHE A 132 -17.19 -8.24 -30.32
N SER A 133 -17.44 -9.52 -30.03
CA SER A 133 -17.80 -10.52 -31.05
C SER A 133 -19.18 -10.25 -31.68
N GLN A 134 -20.15 -9.76 -30.91
CA GLN A 134 -21.46 -9.34 -31.44
C GLN A 134 -21.37 -8.07 -32.29
N LEU A 135 -20.51 -7.11 -31.92
CA LEU A 135 -20.27 -5.88 -32.69
C LEU A 135 -19.56 -6.14 -34.02
N LEU A 136 -18.62 -7.10 -34.09
CA LEU A 136 -17.95 -7.50 -35.33
C LEU A 136 -18.91 -8.06 -36.39
N MET A 137 -20.07 -8.59 -35.98
CA MET A 137 -21.08 -9.14 -36.89
C MET A 137 -22.01 -8.07 -37.50
N MET A 138 -21.93 -6.78 -37.09
CA MET A 138 -22.87 -5.73 -37.51
C MET A 138 -22.30 -4.65 -38.45
N GLY A 139 -21.06 -4.79 -38.94
CA GLY A 139 -20.59 -4.23 -40.22
C GLY A 139 -20.86 -2.75 -40.57
N SER A 140 -20.85 -1.79 -39.64
CA SER A 140 -21.06 -0.37 -39.95
C SER A 140 -20.08 0.58 -39.25
N LEU A 141 -19.79 1.73 -39.88
CA LEU A 141 -18.78 2.74 -39.50
C LEU A 141 -19.02 3.47 -38.16
N GLU A 142 -20.14 3.25 -37.47
CA GLU A 142 -20.38 3.74 -36.09
C GLU A 142 -19.62 2.95 -35.02
N SER A 143 -19.05 1.81 -35.39
CA SER A 143 -18.34 0.86 -34.52
C SER A 143 -17.03 1.39 -33.91
N LEU A 144 -16.43 2.44 -34.47
CA LEU A 144 -15.19 3.03 -33.92
C LEU A 144 -15.46 3.98 -32.74
N LEU A 145 -16.60 4.67 -32.72
CA LEU A 145 -17.01 5.53 -31.59
C LEU A 145 -17.44 4.68 -30.38
N SER A 146 -18.15 3.58 -30.60
CA SER A 146 -18.53 2.66 -29.52
C SER A 146 -17.33 1.91 -28.96
N ALA A 147 -16.35 1.52 -29.78
CA ALA A 147 -15.10 0.91 -29.31
C ALA A 147 -14.26 1.89 -28.47
N ARG A 148 -14.14 3.18 -28.87
CA ARG A 148 -13.52 4.22 -28.03
C ARG A 148 -14.29 4.44 -26.73
N TYR A 149 -15.62 4.47 -26.78
CA TYR A 149 -16.46 4.63 -25.59
C TYR A 149 -16.35 3.44 -24.64
N LEU A 150 -16.33 2.20 -25.16
CA LEU A 150 -16.12 0.98 -24.37
C LEU A 150 -14.72 0.97 -23.76
N THR A 151 -13.69 1.37 -24.52
CA THR A 151 -12.31 1.42 -24.00
C THR A 151 -12.17 2.52 -22.94
N LEU A 152 -12.84 3.66 -23.10
CA LEU A 152 -12.91 4.72 -22.08
C LEU A 152 -13.73 4.29 -20.85
N TYR A 153 -14.83 3.56 -21.05
CA TYR A 153 -15.66 3.00 -19.98
C TYR A 153 -14.91 1.91 -19.20
N ILE A 154 -14.25 0.98 -19.90
CA ILE A 154 -13.38 -0.04 -19.30
C ILE A 154 -12.20 0.61 -18.58
N ASN A 155 -11.55 1.62 -19.17
CA ASN A 155 -10.52 2.41 -18.47
C ASN A 155 -11.09 3.18 -17.27
N SER A 156 -12.34 3.67 -17.30
CA SER A 156 -12.99 4.31 -16.15
C SER A 156 -13.36 3.33 -15.04
N VAL A 157 -13.76 2.10 -15.39
CA VAL A 157 -14.10 1.01 -14.46
C VAL A 157 -12.84 0.36 -13.89
N LEU A 158 -11.75 0.28 -14.66
CA LEU A 158 -10.41 -0.08 -14.20
C LEU A 158 -9.71 1.04 -13.42
N CYS A 159 -10.16 2.28 -13.62
CA CYS A 159 -9.81 3.45 -12.81
C CYS A 159 -10.62 3.50 -11.50
N GLU A 160 -10.92 2.36 -10.89
CA GLU A 160 -10.79 2.27 -9.43
C GLU A 160 -9.30 2.19 -9.06
N MET A 161 -8.51 3.13 -9.61
CA MET A 161 -7.18 3.41 -9.14
C MET A 161 -7.37 3.92 -7.71
N GLN A 162 -6.92 3.10 -6.77
CA GLN A 162 -6.77 3.41 -5.36
C GLN A 162 -5.72 4.54 -5.19
N SER A 163 -5.96 5.72 -5.77
CA SER A 163 -5.13 6.91 -5.74
C SER A 163 -5.43 7.67 -4.45
N GLY A 164 -4.83 7.22 -3.35
CA GLY A 164 -5.00 7.92 -2.07
C GLY A 164 -4.34 7.26 -0.86
N TYR A 165 -3.41 6.33 -1.06
CA TYR A 165 -2.77 5.58 0.03
C TYR A 165 -1.34 6.02 0.34
N GLU A 166 -0.83 7.11 -0.25
CA GLU A 166 0.55 7.56 -0.06
C GLU A 166 0.92 7.78 1.41
N ARG A 167 -0.03 8.29 2.20
CA ARG A 167 0.14 8.56 3.64
C ARG A 167 -0.58 7.55 4.54
N LEU A 168 -0.79 6.32 4.03
CA LEU A 168 -1.50 5.28 4.78
C LEU A 168 -0.76 4.93 6.08
N CYS A 169 -1.48 5.00 7.21
CA CYS A 169 -0.95 4.72 8.55
C CYS A 169 -0.61 3.24 8.78
N CYS A 170 -1.54 2.32 8.56
CA CYS A 170 -1.34 0.88 8.73
C CYS A 170 -2.32 0.08 7.86
N LEU A 171 -2.02 -1.21 7.65
CA LEU A 171 -2.86 -2.10 6.84
C LEU A 171 -4.21 -2.42 7.49
N ARG A 172 -4.25 -2.42 8.83
CA ARG A 172 -5.48 -2.67 9.59
C ARG A 172 -6.58 -1.66 9.27
N CYS A 173 -6.21 -0.40 9.02
CA CYS A 173 -7.19 0.67 8.74
C CYS A 173 -7.90 0.54 7.38
N ILE A 174 -7.40 -0.30 6.47
CA ILE A 174 -7.97 -0.50 5.13
C ILE A 174 -8.63 -1.86 4.97
N GLN A 175 -8.50 -2.73 5.97
CA GLN A 175 -8.89 -4.12 5.86
C GLN A 175 -10.34 -4.23 6.36
N PRO A 176 -11.30 -4.60 5.48
CA PRO A 176 -12.71 -4.61 5.84
C PRO A 176 -13.03 -5.65 6.92
N ARG A 177 -12.19 -6.69 7.05
CA ARG A 177 -12.33 -7.74 8.07
C ARG A 177 -12.12 -7.26 9.50
N ASP A 178 -11.38 -6.18 9.68
CA ASP A 178 -11.05 -5.64 11.00
C ASP A 178 -12.13 -4.67 11.54
N HIS A 179 -13.23 -4.49 10.78
CA HIS A 179 -14.32 -3.56 11.09
C HIS A 179 -15.66 -4.29 11.03
N ASN A 180 -16.57 -3.95 11.95
CA ASN A 180 -17.87 -4.62 12.09
C ASN A 180 -18.74 -4.53 10.82
N TYR A 181 -18.62 -3.43 10.05
CA TYR A 181 -19.46 -3.17 8.87
C TYR A 181 -18.76 -3.46 7.54
N GLY A 182 -17.57 -4.07 7.55
CA GLY A 182 -16.84 -4.33 6.31
C GLY A 182 -16.34 -3.06 5.61
N THR A 183 -16.29 -1.93 6.30
CA THR A 183 -15.86 -0.62 5.77
C THR A 183 -14.41 -0.31 6.12
N THR A 184 -13.86 0.78 5.58
CA THR A 184 -12.56 1.32 6.00
C THR A 184 -12.65 2.10 7.31
N CYS A 185 -11.52 2.31 7.96
CA CYS A 185 -11.45 3.07 9.21
C CYS A 185 -11.75 4.57 8.99
N VAL A 186 -12.27 5.22 10.04
CA VAL A 186 -12.57 6.67 10.07
C VAL A 186 -11.37 7.55 9.69
N CYS A 187 -10.13 7.09 9.94
CA CYS A 187 -8.93 7.83 9.58
C CYS A 187 -8.74 8.02 8.06
N ARG A 188 -9.45 7.25 7.23
CA ARG A 188 -9.45 7.38 5.78
C ARG A 188 -10.40 8.46 5.25
N VAL A 189 -11.29 8.98 6.09
CA VAL A 189 -12.24 10.03 5.70
C VAL A 189 -11.51 11.37 5.69
N PRO A 190 -11.51 12.13 4.59
CA PRO A 190 -10.87 13.46 4.52
C PRO A 190 -11.42 14.45 5.55
N LYS A 191 -10.56 15.32 6.08
CA LYS A 191 -10.85 16.37 7.07
C LYS A 191 -12.00 17.29 6.68
N HIS A 192 -12.07 17.70 5.42
CA HIS A 192 -13.08 18.65 4.94
C HIS A 192 -14.52 18.10 4.97
N LEU A 193 -14.68 16.77 5.03
CA LEU A 193 -15.99 16.12 5.20
C LEU A 193 -16.33 15.87 6.66
N ARG A 194 -15.45 16.26 7.60
CA ARG A 194 -15.65 16.05 9.04
C ARG A 194 -16.20 17.34 9.66
N GLU A 195 -17.36 17.23 10.30
CA GLU A 195 -18.09 18.30 10.98
C GLU A 195 -17.43 18.78 12.29
N GLU A 196 -16.10 18.74 12.42
CA GLU A 196 -15.35 19.22 13.60
C GLU A 196 -15.34 18.26 14.82
N LYS A 197 -14.51 17.20 14.72
CA LYS A 197 -13.96 16.46 15.88
C LYS A 197 -12.51 16.06 15.60
N VAL A 198 -11.65 16.17 16.62
CA VAL A 198 -10.34 15.51 16.61
C VAL A 198 -10.61 14.00 16.58
N VAL A 199 -10.36 13.37 15.44
CA VAL A 199 -10.57 11.93 15.25
C VAL A 199 -9.29 11.21 15.60
N GLU A 200 -9.38 10.19 16.45
CA GLU A 200 -8.28 9.28 16.76
C GLU A 200 -8.66 7.87 16.30
N CYS A 201 -7.82 7.27 15.46
CA CYS A 201 -8.02 5.89 15.05
C CYS A 201 -7.84 4.93 16.24
N VAL A 202 -8.82 4.06 16.48
CA VAL A 202 -8.72 3.03 17.53
C VAL A 202 -7.51 2.10 17.32
N HIS A 203 -7.16 1.77 16.08
CA HIS A 203 -6.08 0.81 15.79
C HIS A 203 -4.67 1.39 15.92
N CYS A 204 -4.45 2.63 15.48
CA CYS A 204 -3.09 3.19 15.36
C CYS A 204 -2.95 4.62 15.89
N GLY A 205 -4.01 5.23 16.40
CA GLY A 205 -3.98 6.59 16.96
C GLY A 205 -3.74 7.70 15.93
N CYS A 206 -3.86 7.43 14.63
CA CYS A 206 -3.67 8.46 13.61
C CYS A 206 -4.85 9.43 13.55
N GLN A 207 -4.56 10.68 13.18
CA GLN A 207 -5.52 11.81 13.12
C GLN A 207 -6.05 12.10 11.71
N GLY A 208 -5.85 11.15 10.80
CA GLY A 208 -6.15 11.30 9.37
C GLY A 208 -4.99 10.75 8.53
N CYS A 209 -5.30 9.80 7.65
CA CYS A 209 -4.36 9.19 6.71
C CYS A 209 -4.87 9.25 5.26
N ALA A 210 -5.89 10.06 5.00
CA ALA A 210 -6.29 10.43 3.65
C ALA A 210 -5.15 11.24 3.00
N SER A 211 -4.83 10.94 1.73
CA SER A 211 -3.68 11.60 1.06
C SER A 211 -3.99 13.04 0.60
N GLY A 212 -5.24 13.49 0.72
CA GLY A 212 -5.69 14.85 0.37
C GLY A 212 -5.93 15.77 1.58
N ASP A 213 -5.48 15.37 2.77
CA ASP A 213 -5.55 16.13 4.03
C ASP A 213 -4.24 16.84 4.41
#